data_AF-A0A2E5PDV2-F1
#
_entry.id   AF-A0A2E5PDV2-F1
#
_cell.length_a   1.000
_cell.length_b   1.000
_cell.length_c   1.000
_cell.angle_alpha   90.00
_cell.angle_beta   90.00
_cell.angle_gamma   90.00
#
_symmetry.space_group_name_H-M   'P 1'
#
loop_
_entity.id
_entity.type
_entity.pdbx_description
1 polymer ?
#
loop_
_entity_poly.entity_id
_entity_poly.type
_entity_poly.pdbx_seq_one_letter_code
_entity_poly.pdbx_strand_id
1 'polypeptide(L)' 'MSMDRRVLMLIEYIPTHAYQHEPRESAMLVYGQDKYDNFDADPRPTVEMSDEARAAWRRKVELQASVLYRGAAHPPRALA' A
#
# COMPACT_ATOMS: atom_id res chain seq x y z
N MET A 1 24.01 -21.70 -14.75
CA MET A 1 22.96 -20.78 -14.27
C MET A 1 22.90 -20.91 -12.76
N SER A 2 23.06 -19.80 -12.02
CA SER A 2 22.99 -19.85 -10.56
C SER A 2 21.53 -19.97 -10.11
N MET A 3 21.29 -20.82 -9.11
CA MET A 3 19.99 -20.99 -8.44
C MET A 3 19.83 -20.04 -7.24
N ASP A 4 20.74 -19.08 -7.08
CA ASP A 4 20.74 -18.17 -5.93
C ASP A 4 19.50 -17.27 -5.96
N ARG A 5 18.72 -17.30 -4.87
CA ARG A 5 17.55 -16.45 -4.68
C ARG A 5 17.86 -15.43 -3.59
N ARG A 6 17.46 -14.18 -3.78
CA ARG A 6 17.46 -13.13 -2.76
C ARG A 6 16.13 -12.43 -2.75
N VAL A 7 15.55 -12.26 -1.57
CA VAL A 7 14.34 -11.45 -1.37
C VAL A 7 14.68 -10.31 -0.42
N LEU A 8 14.16 -9.12 -0.73
CA LEU A 8 14.11 -7.99 0.19
C LEU A 8 12.66 -7.70 0.48
N MET A 9 12.32 -7.53 1.75
CA MET A 9 11.00 -7.11 2.20
C MET A 9 11.15 -5.83 3.01
N LEU A 10 10.48 -4.78 2.57
CA LEU A 10 10.42 -3.49 3.26
C LEU A 10 9.02 -3.34 3.86
N ILE A 11 8.96 -2.98 5.15
CA ILE A 11 7.72 -2.69 5.86
C ILE A 11 7.91 -1.33 6.51
N GLU A 12 7.04 -0.38 6.18
CA GLU A 12 7.09 0.98 6.68
C GLU A 12 6.03 1.17 7.77
N TYR A 13 6.48 1.64 8.94
CA TYR A 13 5.61 2.01 10.05
C TYR A 13 5.53 3.53 10.12
N ILE A 14 4.30 4.04 10.13
CA ILE A 14 4.02 5.47 10.32
C ILE A 14 3.15 5.65 11.57
N PRO A 15 3.36 6.71 12.35
CA PRO A 15 2.48 7.00 13.48
C PRO A 15 1.10 7.43 12.99
N THR A 16 0.05 7.21 13.78
CA THR A 16 -1.34 7.58 13.41
C THR A 16 -1.55 9.08 13.22
N HIS A 17 -0.66 9.92 13.76
CA HIS A 17 -0.71 11.38 13.57
C HIS A 17 0.07 11.86 12.32
N ALA A 18 0.71 10.96 11.57
CA ALA A 18 1.32 11.34 10.29
C ALA A 18 0.24 11.90 9.35
N TYR A 19 0.61 12.87 8.53
CA TYR A 19 -0.33 13.54 7.63
C TYR A 19 0.33 13.76 6.27
N GLN A 20 -0.42 13.45 5.22
CA GLN A 20 -0.09 13.77 3.84
C GLN A 20 -1.19 14.65 3.27
N HIS A 21 -0.84 15.80 2.71
CA HIS A 21 -1.81 16.75 2.18
C HIS A 21 -2.56 16.15 0.98
N GLU A 22 -1.83 15.84 -0.10
CA GLU A 22 -2.39 15.19 -1.29
C GLU A 22 -1.31 14.36 -2.01
N PRO A 23 -1.67 13.22 -2.61
CA PRO A 23 -2.99 12.57 -2.54
C PRO A 23 -3.19 11.89 -1.19
N ARG A 24 -4.45 11.68 -0.79
CA ARG A 24 -4.76 10.91 0.42
C ARG A 24 -4.30 9.47 0.23
N GLU A 25 -3.61 8.92 1.21
CA GLU A 25 -3.12 7.54 1.19
C GLU A 25 -3.94 6.62 2.10
N SER A 26 -3.79 5.32 1.91
CA SER A 26 -4.34 4.31 2.82
C SER A 26 -3.24 3.65 3.66
N ALA A 27 -3.58 3.16 4.84
CA ALA A 27 -2.67 2.38 5.69
C ALA A 27 -3.45 1.38 6.56
N MET A 28 -2.78 0.31 6.96
CA MET A 28 -3.34 -0.65 7.92
C MET A 28 -2.94 -0.27 9.34
N LEU A 29 -3.94 -0.11 10.23
CA LEU A 29 -3.68 0.05 11.66
C LEU A 29 -3.19 -1.29 12.24
N VAL A 30 -1.94 -1.31 12.70
CA VAL A 30 -1.30 -2.52 13.27
C VAL A 30 -1.15 -2.49 14.79
N TYR A 31 -1.32 -1.32 15.42
CA TYR A 31 -1.23 -1.17 16.88
C TYR A 31 -1.99 0.07 17.37
N GLY A 32 -2.66 -0.04 18.52
CA GLY A 32 -3.33 1.07 19.19
C GLY A 32 -4.69 1.44 18.59
N GLN A 33 -4.97 2.75 18.54
CA GLN A 33 -6.21 3.32 18.00
C GLN A 33 -5.84 4.49 17.08
N ASP A 34 -6.53 4.60 15.94
CA ASP A 34 -6.47 5.79 15.11
C ASP A 34 -7.56 6.78 15.55
N LYS A 35 -7.16 8.03 15.79
CA LYS A 35 -8.05 9.15 16.19
C LYS A 35 -7.96 10.34 15.23
N TYR A 36 -7.10 10.26 14.22
CA TYR A 36 -6.80 11.39 13.32
C TYR A 36 -7.46 11.23 11.95
N ASP A 37 -7.70 9.99 11.50
CA ASP A 37 -8.34 9.72 10.20
C ASP A 37 -7.59 10.40 9.04
N ASN A 38 -6.25 10.39 9.11
CA ASN A 38 -5.37 10.97 8.08
C ASN A 38 -5.18 10.03 6.88
N PHE A 39 -5.43 8.73 7.06
CA PHE A 39 -5.28 7.68 6.05
C PHE A 39 -6.57 6.89 5.91
N ASP A 40 -6.87 6.43 4.69
CA ASP A 40 -7.94 5.46 4.48
C ASP A 40 -7.55 4.10 5.07
N ALA A 41 -8.53 3.38 5.64
CA ALA A 41 -8.26 2.11 6.29
C ALA A 41 -8.04 0.98 5.27
N ASP A 42 -6.83 0.41 5.26
CA ASP A 42 -6.58 -0.87 4.60
C ASP A 42 -7.08 -2.01 5.50
N PRO A 43 -8.03 -2.85 5.02
CA PRO A 43 -8.59 -3.91 5.84
C PRO A 43 -7.56 -5.03 6.07
N ARG A 44 -7.59 -5.61 7.27
CA ARG A 44 -6.82 -6.84 7.54
C ARG A 44 -7.38 -7.99 6.67
N PRO A 45 -6.54 -8.70 5.90
CA PRO A 45 -6.98 -9.88 5.18
C PRO A 45 -7.33 -11.00 6.19
N THR A 46 -8.50 -11.61 6.01
CA THR A 46 -9.01 -12.70 6.86
C THR A 46 -8.84 -14.06 6.20
N VAL A 47 -8.83 -14.11 4.87
CA VAL A 47 -8.67 -15.30 4.05
C VAL A 47 -7.63 -15.00 2.97
N GLU A 48 -6.72 -15.96 2.75
CA GLU A 48 -5.71 -15.86 1.71
C GLU A 48 -6.36 -15.72 0.32
N MET A 49 -5.93 -14.72 -0.43
CA MET A 49 -6.39 -14.44 -1.80
C MET A 49 -7.91 -14.34 -1.98
N SER A 50 -8.66 -13.97 -0.94
CA SER A 50 -10.09 -13.70 -1.10
C SER A 50 -10.35 -12.56 -2.09
N ASP A 51 -11.54 -12.50 -2.66
CA ASP A 51 -11.88 -11.44 -3.61
C ASP A 51 -11.81 -10.05 -2.96
N GLU A 52 -12.16 -9.94 -1.68
CA GLU A 52 -12.04 -8.71 -0.90
C GLU A 52 -10.57 -8.32 -0.69
N ALA A 53 -9.71 -9.27 -0.33
CA ALA A 53 -8.28 -9.03 -0.14
C ALA A 53 -7.60 -8.60 -1.45
N ARG A 54 -7.96 -9.26 -2.57
CA ARG A 54 -7.47 -8.93 -3.92
C ARG A 54 -7.95 -7.54 -4.37
N ALA A 55 -9.21 -7.19 -4.07
CA ALA A 55 -9.75 -5.87 -4.36
C ALA A 55 -9.07 -4.77 -3.54
N ALA A 56 -8.82 -5.01 -2.24
CA ALA A 56 -8.08 -4.09 -1.37
C ALA A 56 -6.65 -3.87 -1.85
N TRP A 57 -5.94 -4.96 -2.18
CA TRP A 57 -4.60 -4.91 -2.76
C TRP A 57 -4.56 -4.09 -4.05
N ARG A 58 -5.50 -4.33 -4.98
CA ARG A 58 -5.56 -3.60 -6.25
C ARG A 58 -5.70 -2.09 -6.02
N ARG A 59 -6.65 -1.67 -5.16
CA ARG A 59 -6.83 -0.26 -4.81
C ARG A 59 -5.56 0.36 -4.25
N LYS A 60 -4.86 -0.33 -3.35
CA LYS A 60 -3.60 0.14 -2.76
C LYS A 60 -2.50 0.34 -3.81
N VAL A 61 -2.34 -0.63 -4.72
CA VAL A 61 -1.32 -0.57 -5.78
C VAL A 61 -1.64 0.55 -6.77
N GLU A 62 -2.90 0.71 -7.16
CA GLU A 62 -3.34 1.81 -8.04
C GLU A 62 -3.09 3.18 -7.40
N LEU A 63 -3.39 3.32 -6.10
CA LEU A 63 -3.13 4.55 -5.35
C LEU A 63 -1.64 4.86 -5.29
N GLN A 64 -0.81 3.92 -4.85
CA GLN A 64 0.65 4.13 -4.77
C GLN A 64 1.27 4.40 -6.15
N ALA A 65 0.79 3.72 -7.19
CA ALA A 65 1.20 4.01 -8.56
C ALA A 65 0.89 5.45 -8.94
N SER A 66 -0.30 5.96 -8.62
CA SER A 66 -0.69 7.35 -8.92
C SER A 66 0.18 8.38 -8.18
N VAL A 67 0.67 8.06 -6.98
CA VAL A 67 1.56 8.93 -6.19
C VAL A 67 2.98 8.89 -6.76
N LEU A 68 3.55 7.69 -6.84
CA LEU A 68 4.97 7.47 -7.20
C LEU A 68 5.27 7.82 -8.66
N TYR A 69 4.31 7.60 -9.56
CA TYR A 69 4.49 7.82 -11.00
C TYR A 69 3.83 9.11 -11.49
N ARG A 70 3.46 10.01 -10.59
CA ARG A 70 2.95 11.33 -10.97
C ARG A 70 4.01 12.06 -11.80
N GLY A 71 3.69 12.33 -13.07
CA GLY A 71 4.61 12.98 -14.01
C GLY A 71 5.70 12.07 -14.61
N ALA A 72 5.65 10.76 -14.36
CA ALA A 72 6.57 9.81 -14.98
C ALA A 72 6.23 9.59 -16.46
N ALA A 73 7.26 9.43 -17.30
CA ALA A 73 7.10 9.17 -18.74
C ALA A 73 6.54 7.75 -19.04
N HIS A 74 6.62 6.83 -18.08
CA HIS A 74 6.16 5.45 -18.21
C HIS A 74 5.37 5.02 -16.98
N PRO A 75 4.23 4.32 -17.14
CA PRO A 75 3.46 3.80 -16.03
C PRO A 75 4.18 2.64 -15.34
N PRO A 76 3.82 2.32 -14.08
CA PRO A 76 4.34 1.15 -13.40
C PRO A 76 3.99 -0.13 -14.14
N ARG A 77 5.01 -0.96 -14.41
CA ARG A 77 4.86 -2.27 -15.05
C ARG A 77 3.97 -3.25 -14.25
N ALA A 78 3.80 -3.03 -12.95
CA ALA A 78 2.97 -3.86 -12.08
C ALA A 78 1.45 -3.70 -12.30
N LEU A 79 1.03 -2.70 -13.10
CA LEU A 79 -0.37 -2.44 -13.45
C LEU A 79 -0.66 -2.67 -14.96
N ALA A 80 0.32 -3.15 -15.73
CA ALA A 80 0.22 -3.41 -17.16
C ALA A 80 -0.24 -4.85 -17.46
#